data_AF-A0A947MS07-F1
#
_entry.id   AF-A0A947MS07-F1
#
_cell.length_a   1.000
_cell.length_b   1.000
_cell.length_c   1.000
_cell.angle_alpha   90.00
_cell.angle_beta   90.00
_cell.angle_gamma   90.00
#
_symmetry.space_group_name_H-M   'P 1'
#
loop_
_entity.id
_entity.type
_entity.pdbx_description
1 polymer ?
#
loop_
_entity_poly.entity_id
_entity_poly.type
_entity_poly.pdbx_seq_one_letter_code
_entity_poly.pdbx_strand_id
1 'polypeptide(L)'
;MTPPPRASDVITASSLARLVRRFGWGLWITSLALACGDAGDSSESAPPSGTETETMTALADRLCSRLATLGCITDPTFSGSAGAHGVSCRENYESTIAEAIVAQCGAQAATVLACLEANLRCPDSPPQSLRAEALVDAFMPACSELAGLDACMAAAPSYSPVLDCTPLPSASDRVADYDWDGVPEALTNDVVDRRLECVTSNVTEHITVDIPAILLPANSEKLTCLNGTYTGPDIAVVGMAYASDPATNHHLIVSAMGPADLTDFPDGQPYDCTNIQRPMADPLFHGVTEPGVGRMLRSGQRYYTELHGLNLHSYPVLISAKFVLRLTPLDEVTALSAAYLFGPTEVQVPPGIHHIKSECVWTKDASVLSVVPHMHLHGLRYALDYTNAEGTERLLAVDPWLDEYFEMAAPQRSWRLNEFKVKAGDVFTTHCTWNNPLGHTIRNPEEMCNTEGAVVPSDAAMNCSGTTTVVVD
;
A
#
# COMPACT_ATOMS: atom_id res chain seq x y z
N MET A 1 34.91 -22.74 32.08
CA MET A 1 34.21 -21.85 33.03
C MET A 1 34.16 -20.47 32.39
N THR A 2 33.02 -20.08 31.86
CA THR A 2 32.75 -18.74 31.31
C THR A 2 32.58 -17.74 32.47
N PRO A 3 33.09 -16.51 32.38
CA PRO A 3 32.92 -15.54 33.45
C PRO A 3 31.45 -15.06 33.48
N PRO A 4 30.92 -14.67 34.65
CA PRO A 4 29.60 -14.08 34.72
C PRO A 4 29.58 -12.70 34.03
N PRO A 5 28.44 -12.29 33.46
CA PRO A 5 28.30 -10.98 32.84
C PRO A 5 28.50 -9.85 33.87
N ARG A 6 29.02 -8.71 33.40
CA ARG A 6 29.28 -7.54 34.23
C ARG A 6 27.96 -6.85 34.59
N ALA A 7 27.87 -6.32 35.80
CA ALA A 7 26.69 -5.61 36.33
C ALA A 7 26.30 -4.32 35.57
N SER A 8 26.99 -3.97 34.47
CA SER A 8 26.68 -2.82 33.62
C SER A 8 25.62 -3.10 32.54
N ASP A 9 25.23 -4.37 32.33
CA ASP A 9 24.38 -4.75 31.19
C ASP A 9 22.88 -4.87 31.56
N VAL A 10 22.47 -4.38 32.73
CA VAL A 10 21.07 -4.34 33.16
C VAL A 10 20.51 -2.95 32.93
N ILE A 11 19.73 -2.79 31.85
CA ILE A 11 18.90 -1.61 31.66
C ILE A 11 17.78 -1.66 32.71
N THR A 12 17.81 -0.75 33.67
CA THR A 12 16.74 -0.62 34.67
C THR A 12 15.52 0.06 34.06
N ALA A 13 14.31 -0.21 34.57
CA ALA A 13 13.07 0.48 34.17
C ALA A 13 13.22 2.02 34.24
N SER A 14 14.00 2.51 35.21
CA SER A 14 14.34 3.93 35.38
C SER A 14 15.31 4.51 34.33
N SER A 15 16.05 3.67 33.61
CA SER A 15 16.91 4.08 32.49
C SER A 15 16.11 4.12 31.17
N LEU A 16 15.15 3.21 31.02
CA LEU A 16 14.20 3.16 29.90
C LEU A 16 13.23 4.35 29.91
N ALA A 17 12.65 4.68 31.08
CA ALA A 17 11.76 5.84 31.25
C ALA A 17 12.45 7.19 30.94
N ARG A 18 13.78 7.29 31.12
CA ARG A 18 14.57 8.47 30.75
C ARG A 18 14.80 8.59 29.24
N LEU A 19 14.85 7.47 28.52
CA LEU A 19 14.99 7.44 27.07
C LEU A 19 13.70 7.90 26.39
N VAL A 20 12.55 7.40 26.86
CA VAL A 20 11.20 7.78 26.38
C VAL A 20 10.95 9.29 26.51
N ARG A 21 11.35 9.90 27.62
CA ARG A 21 11.25 11.36 27.84
C ARG A 21 12.11 12.19 26.88
N ARG A 22 13.19 11.62 26.32
CA ARG A 22 14.18 12.33 25.49
C ARG A 22 13.75 12.44 24.02
N PHE A 23 12.79 11.63 23.56
CA PHE A 23 12.38 11.53 22.16
C PHE A 23 10.97 12.10 21.85
N GLY A 24 10.46 13.03 22.67
CA GLY A 24 9.41 13.95 22.22
C GLY A 24 7.96 13.44 22.22
N TRP A 25 7.63 12.36 22.93
CA TRP A 25 6.25 11.91 23.14
C TRP A 25 5.38 12.90 23.94
N GLY A 26 5.99 13.92 24.56
CA GLY A 26 5.30 14.92 25.36
C GLY A 26 4.37 15.86 24.57
N LEU A 27 4.59 16.09 23.27
CA LEU A 27 3.83 17.07 22.50
C LEU A 27 2.41 16.60 22.14
N TRP A 28 2.18 15.30 21.97
CA TRP A 28 0.84 14.74 21.74
C TRP A 28 -0.02 14.71 23.01
N ILE A 29 0.61 14.46 24.17
CA ILE A 29 -0.08 14.36 25.47
C ILE A 29 -0.41 15.75 26.05
N THR A 30 0.32 16.80 25.65
CA THR A 30 0.03 18.17 26.09
C THR A 30 -1.29 18.68 25.49
N SER A 31 -1.64 18.26 24.27
CA SER A 31 -2.95 18.54 23.66
C SER A 31 -4.10 17.82 24.37
N LEU A 32 -3.85 16.60 24.90
CA LEU A 32 -4.83 15.86 25.70
C LEU A 32 -5.04 16.49 27.10
N ALA A 33 -3.99 17.07 27.70
CA ALA A 33 -4.07 17.71 29.01
C ALA A 33 -4.75 19.10 28.97
N LEU A 34 -4.64 19.83 27.85
CA LEU A 34 -5.37 21.08 27.62
C LEU A 34 -6.86 20.84 27.35
N ALA A 35 -7.23 19.73 26.69
CA ALA A 35 -8.64 19.36 26.46
C ALA A 35 -9.37 18.88 27.73
N CYS A 36 -8.65 18.36 28.72
CA CYS A 36 -9.22 17.86 29.98
C CYS A 36 -9.04 18.83 31.17
N GLY A 37 -8.45 20.01 30.95
CA GLY A 37 -8.00 20.91 32.02
C GLY A 37 -8.81 22.20 32.22
N ASP A 38 -9.70 22.59 31.29
CA ASP A 38 -10.43 23.87 31.37
C ASP A 38 -11.95 23.65 31.45
N ALA A 39 -12.41 23.24 32.62
CA ALA A 39 -13.78 23.44 33.06
C ALA A 39 -13.76 24.42 34.24
N GLY A 40 -13.43 25.67 33.94
CA GLY A 40 -13.28 26.74 34.91
C GLY A 40 -13.53 28.12 34.29
N ASP A 41 -14.80 28.35 33.91
CA ASP A 41 -15.42 29.68 33.79
C ASP A 41 -14.84 30.64 32.72
N SER A 42 -15.35 30.56 31.49
CA SER A 42 -15.80 31.70 30.68
C SER A 42 -16.24 31.28 29.26
N SER A 43 -17.02 32.15 28.66
CA SER A 43 -17.90 32.00 27.49
C SER A 43 -17.25 31.66 26.13
N GLU A 44 -18.05 31.00 25.28
CA GLU A 44 -17.98 30.90 23.81
C GLU A 44 -16.92 29.96 23.17
N SER A 45 -17.25 28.67 23.07
CA SER A 45 -17.03 27.84 21.86
C SER A 45 -17.73 26.49 22.00
N ALA A 46 -18.23 25.94 20.88
CA ALA A 46 -18.98 24.68 20.86
C ALA A 46 -18.04 23.45 20.96
N PRO A 47 -18.43 22.38 21.69
CA PRO A 47 -17.60 21.19 21.84
C PRO A 47 -17.60 20.30 20.57
N PRO A 48 -16.55 19.48 20.36
CA PRO A 48 -16.48 18.55 19.24
C PRO A 48 -17.47 17.37 19.42
N SER A 49 -17.87 16.77 18.30
CA SER A 49 -18.85 15.67 18.23
C SER A 49 -18.37 14.38 18.90
N GLY A 50 -19.27 13.72 19.65
CA GLY A 50 -18.99 12.61 20.58
C GLY A 50 -18.54 11.26 20.01
N THR A 51 -18.23 11.12 18.72
CA THR A 51 -17.89 9.83 18.09
C THR A 51 -16.41 9.43 18.23
N GLU A 52 -15.49 10.38 18.34
CA GLU A 52 -14.05 10.06 18.46
C GLU A 52 -13.67 9.59 19.88
N THR A 53 -14.31 10.14 20.91
CA THR A 53 -14.02 9.77 22.30
C THR A 53 -14.51 8.36 22.64
N GLU A 54 -15.67 7.94 22.11
CA GLU A 54 -16.20 6.58 22.30
C GLU A 54 -15.30 5.50 21.68
N THR A 55 -14.63 5.82 20.56
CA THR A 55 -13.79 4.87 19.83
C THR A 55 -12.51 4.54 20.60
N MET A 56 -11.91 5.53 21.26
CA MET A 56 -10.65 5.37 22.00
C MET A 56 -10.84 4.66 23.34
N THR A 57 -11.95 4.92 24.04
CA THR A 57 -12.30 4.18 25.27
C THR A 57 -12.58 2.71 24.95
N ALA A 58 -13.31 2.43 23.86
CA ALA A 58 -13.59 1.07 23.42
C ALA A 58 -12.31 0.29 23.01
N LEU A 59 -11.30 0.98 22.46
CA LEU A 59 -10.01 0.37 22.12
C LEU A 59 -9.20 0.05 23.39
N ALA A 60 -9.17 0.98 24.36
CA ALA A 60 -8.49 0.77 25.63
C ALA A 60 -9.10 -0.40 26.44
N ASP A 61 -10.42 -0.52 26.45
CA ASP A 61 -11.12 -1.60 27.16
C ASP A 61 -10.86 -2.98 26.52
N ARG A 62 -10.80 -3.07 25.19
CA ARG A 62 -10.46 -4.31 24.48
C ARG A 62 -9.03 -4.75 24.75
N LEU A 63 -8.09 -3.81 24.72
CA LEU A 63 -6.68 -4.09 25.00
C LEU A 63 -6.48 -4.56 26.45
N CYS A 64 -7.10 -3.89 27.43
CA CYS A 64 -7.05 -4.28 28.83
C CYS A 64 -7.71 -5.65 29.08
N SER A 65 -8.86 -5.92 28.46
CA SER A 65 -9.51 -7.23 28.55
C SER A 65 -8.62 -8.35 28.00
N ARG A 66 -7.96 -8.11 26.86
CA ARG A 66 -7.06 -9.09 26.23
C ARG A 66 -5.82 -9.36 27.08
N LEU A 67 -5.20 -8.32 27.63
CA LEU A 67 -4.05 -8.45 28.54
C LEU A 67 -4.41 -9.20 29.83
N ALA A 68 -5.62 -9.01 30.37
CA ALA A 68 -6.12 -9.79 31.50
C ALA A 68 -6.31 -11.27 31.16
N THR A 69 -6.80 -11.57 29.95
CA THR A 69 -6.99 -12.95 29.47
C THR A 69 -5.67 -13.69 29.31
N LEU A 70 -4.59 -12.96 28.98
CA LEU A 70 -3.22 -13.48 28.87
C LEU A 70 -2.49 -13.56 30.22
N GLY A 71 -3.14 -13.16 31.33
CA GLY A 71 -2.56 -13.15 32.67
C GLY A 71 -1.55 -12.02 32.92
N CYS A 72 -1.46 -11.04 32.03
CA CYS A 72 -0.52 -9.92 32.12
C CYS A 72 -0.95 -8.87 33.16
N ILE A 73 -2.22 -8.86 33.56
CA ILE A 73 -2.77 -8.03 34.63
C ILE A 73 -3.73 -8.86 35.47
N THR A 74 -3.64 -8.70 36.79
CA THR A 74 -4.32 -9.58 37.76
C THR A 74 -5.70 -9.07 38.21
N ASP A 75 -6.11 -7.86 37.82
CA ASP A 75 -7.42 -7.30 38.18
C ASP A 75 -7.98 -6.39 37.04
N PRO A 76 -9.06 -6.79 36.35
CA PRO A 76 -9.67 -5.99 35.29
C PRO A 76 -10.70 -4.95 35.79
N THR A 77 -10.93 -4.81 37.11
CA THR A 77 -11.97 -3.92 37.64
C THR A 77 -11.41 -2.59 38.15
N PHE A 78 -11.17 -1.64 37.24
CA PHE A 78 -10.90 -0.24 37.62
C PHE A 78 -12.18 0.61 37.49
N SER A 79 -13.14 0.41 38.40
CA SER A 79 -14.29 1.32 38.57
C SER A 79 -14.11 2.16 39.83
N GLY A 80 -13.30 3.22 39.75
CA GLY A 80 -13.09 4.20 40.82
C GLY A 80 -13.49 5.60 40.35
N SER A 81 -14.43 6.22 41.06
CA SER A 81 -14.95 7.57 40.79
C SER A 81 -13.86 8.63 40.66
N ALA A 82 -13.98 9.48 39.63
CA ALA A 82 -13.13 10.64 39.38
C ALA A 82 -13.17 11.62 40.58
N GLY A 83 -12.14 11.59 41.40
CA GLY A 83 -12.00 12.49 42.54
C GLY A 83 -10.64 12.34 43.19
N ALA A 84 -9.73 13.26 42.83
CA ALA A 84 -8.43 13.50 43.47
C ALA A 84 -7.38 12.38 43.35
N HIS A 85 -6.68 12.29 42.21
CA HIS A 85 -5.25 11.86 42.10
C HIS A 85 -4.72 12.12 40.67
N GLY A 86 -4.60 13.41 40.29
CA GLY A 86 -4.20 13.82 38.93
C GLY A 86 -2.71 13.72 38.57
N VAL A 87 -1.90 12.99 39.34
CA VAL A 87 -0.44 12.88 39.08
C VAL A 87 0.04 11.42 38.96
N SER A 88 -0.73 10.42 39.40
CA SER A 88 -0.29 9.01 39.35
C SER A 88 -0.64 8.25 38.07
N CYS A 89 -1.56 8.76 37.23
CA CYS A 89 -1.95 8.08 35.99
C CYS A 89 -0.87 8.16 34.89
N ARG A 90 -0.07 9.24 34.90
CA ARG A 90 1.00 9.48 33.93
C ARG A 90 2.20 8.55 34.13
N GLU A 91 2.49 8.15 35.35
CA GLU A 91 3.64 7.30 35.66
C GLU A 91 3.28 5.81 35.59
N ASN A 92 2.02 5.43 35.82
CA ASN A 92 1.60 4.03 35.80
C ASN A 92 1.41 3.46 34.38
N TYR A 93 0.97 4.25 33.39
CA TYR A 93 0.65 3.68 32.06
C TYR A 93 1.91 3.30 31.26
N GLU A 94 2.94 4.15 31.30
CA GLU A 94 4.23 3.89 30.66
C GLU A 94 5.04 2.80 31.39
N SER A 95 4.96 2.75 32.73
CA SER A 95 5.63 1.70 33.51
C SER A 95 4.92 0.35 33.37
N THR A 96 3.58 0.29 33.30
CA THR A 96 2.86 -1.00 33.24
C THR A 96 3.08 -1.73 31.91
N ILE A 97 3.11 -1.03 30.77
CA ILE A 97 3.39 -1.66 29.46
C ILE A 97 4.86 -2.10 29.39
N ALA A 98 5.79 -1.26 29.84
CA ALA A 98 7.21 -1.60 29.87
C ALA A 98 7.50 -2.75 30.86
N GLU A 99 6.86 -2.76 32.03
CA GLU A 99 6.98 -3.82 33.04
C GLU A 99 6.30 -5.11 32.57
N ALA A 100 5.18 -5.06 31.86
CA ALA A 100 4.54 -6.23 31.27
C ALA A 100 5.40 -6.86 30.17
N ILE A 101 5.99 -6.04 29.28
CA ILE A 101 6.93 -6.51 28.24
C ILE A 101 8.21 -7.07 28.87
N VAL A 102 8.75 -6.41 29.91
CA VAL A 102 9.92 -6.90 30.65
C VAL A 102 9.63 -8.17 31.45
N ALA A 103 8.45 -8.29 32.06
CA ALA A 103 8.04 -9.47 32.81
C ALA A 103 7.77 -10.68 31.91
N GLN A 104 7.19 -10.47 30.72
CA GLN A 104 6.86 -11.55 29.79
C GLN A 104 8.05 -11.97 28.93
N CYS A 105 8.88 -11.02 28.48
CA CYS A 105 9.99 -11.28 27.54
C CYS A 105 11.36 -11.33 28.23
N GLY A 106 11.46 -11.00 29.52
CA GLY A 106 12.71 -11.06 30.29
C GLY A 106 13.85 -10.28 29.63
N ALA A 107 15.00 -10.93 29.44
CA ALA A 107 16.19 -10.32 28.81
C ALA A 107 15.99 -9.89 27.34
N GLN A 108 14.88 -10.28 26.70
CA GLN A 108 14.60 -9.98 25.29
C GLN A 108 13.74 -8.73 25.10
N ALA A 109 13.24 -8.12 26.18
CA ALA A 109 12.34 -6.96 26.13
C ALA A 109 12.94 -5.76 25.37
N ALA A 110 14.23 -5.48 25.56
CA ALA A 110 14.92 -4.39 24.85
C ALA A 110 14.94 -4.61 23.32
N THR A 111 15.01 -5.87 22.88
CA THR A 111 15.06 -6.24 21.45
C THR A 111 13.68 -6.22 20.81
N VAL A 112 12.64 -6.65 21.53
CA VAL A 112 11.23 -6.54 21.09
C VAL A 112 10.85 -5.08 20.90
N LEU A 113 11.23 -4.21 21.86
CA LEU A 113 11.03 -2.76 21.74
C LEU A 113 11.79 -2.15 20.55
N ALA A 114 13.05 -2.56 20.32
CA ALA A 114 13.82 -2.09 19.16
C ALA A 114 13.20 -2.53 17.81
N CYS A 115 12.60 -3.72 17.76
CA CYS A 115 11.93 -4.25 16.56
C CYS A 115 10.60 -3.52 16.29
N LEU A 116 9.83 -3.21 17.34
CA LEU A 116 8.64 -2.36 17.25
C LEU A 116 8.99 -0.94 16.82
N GLU A 117 10.05 -0.35 17.39
CA GLU A 117 10.55 0.97 17.00
C GLU A 117 11.00 1.02 15.53
N ALA A 118 11.65 -0.02 15.00
CA ALA A 118 12.06 -0.08 13.61
C ALA A 118 10.85 -0.15 12.65
N ASN A 119 9.82 -0.92 13.00
CA ASN A 119 8.60 -1.05 12.19
C ASN A 119 7.69 0.19 12.26
N LEU A 120 7.71 0.93 13.39
CA LEU A 120 6.96 2.19 13.55
C LEU A 120 7.63 3.40 12.89
N ARG A 121 8.88 3.28 12.44
CA ARG A 121 9.63 4.35 11.73
C ARG A 121 9.38 4.41 10.22
N CYS A 122 8.52 3.55 9.66
CA CYS A 122 8.13 3.64 8.25
C CYS A 122 7.16 4.82 8.03
N PRO A 123 7.54 5.87 7.27
CA PRO A 123 6.71 7.07 7.13
C PRO A 123 5.41 6.88 6.33
N ASP A 124 5.31 5.79 5.55
CA ASP A 124 4.31 5.69 4.47
C ASP A 124 3.27 4.57 4.67
N SER A 125 2.45 4.62 5.74
CA SER A 125 1.33 3.66 5.88
C SER A 125 0.10 4.17 6.65
N PRO A 126 -1.11 3.60 6.41
CA PRO A 126 -2.41 4.05 6.94
C PRO A 126 -2.53 3.82 8.48
N PRO A 127 -3.63 4.25 9.15
CA PRO A 127 -3.59 4.66 10.56
C PRO A 127 -2.92 3.64 11.51
N GLN A 128 -1.97 4.15 12.29
CA GLN A 128 -1.06 3.40 13.16
C GLN A 128 -1.75 2.48 14.19
N SER A 129 -3.03 2.72 14.50
CA SER A 129 -3.80 1.93 15.48
C SER A 129 -4.14 0.51 15.01
N LEU A 130 -4.39 0.31 13.70
CA LEU A 130 -4.74 -1.01 13.14
C LEU A 130 -3.53 -1.97 13.04
N ARG A 131 -2.31 -1.43 12.99
CA ARG A 131 -1.07 -2.23 12.96
C ARG A 131 -0.65 -2.76 14.32
N ALA A 132 -0.92 -2.05 15.41
CA ALA A 132 -0.50 -2.51 16.73
C ALA A 132 -1.23 -3.79 17.15
N GLU A 133 -2.55 -3.87 16.94
CA GLU A 133 -3.32 -5.10 17.19
C GLU A 133 -2.91 -6.23 16.23
N ALA A 134 -2.78 -5.95 14.93
CA ALA A 134 -2.39 -6.97 13.95
C ALA A 134 -0.94 -7.50 14.15
N LEU A 135 0.00 -6.64 14.56
CA LEU A 135 1.35 -7.08 14.92
C LEU A 135 1.30 -7.94 16.18
N VAL A 136 0.61 -7.52 17.24
CA VAL A 136 0.54 -8.28 18.49
C VAL A 136 -0.11 -9.65 18.29
N ASP A 137 -1.20 -9.72 17.51
CA ASP A 137 -1.89 -10.97 17.21
C ASP A 137 -1.07 -11.90 16.30
N ALA A 138 -0.22 -11.37 15.41
CA ALA A 138 0.66 -12.16 14.56
C ALA A 138 1.95 -12.61 15.27
N PHE A 139 2.52 -11.78 16.15
CA PHE A 139 3.84 -12.02 16.75
C PHE A 139 3.78 -12.98 17.95
N MET A 140 2.72 -12.90 18.76
CA MET A 140 2.68 -13.60 20.06
C MET A 140 2.57 -15.13 19.96
N PRO A 141 1.81 -15.73 19.02
CA PRO A 141 1.80 -17.17 18.86
C PRO A 141 3.13 -17.70 18.29
N ALA A 142 3.72 -16.99 17.33
CA ALA A 142 4.95 -17.39 16.62
C ALA A 142 6.20 -17.43 17.52
N CYS A 143 6.29 -16.53 18.51
CA CYS A 143 7.41 -16.52 19.45
C CYS A 143 7.33 -17.63 20.53
N SER A 144 6.14 -18.20 20.77
CA SER A 144 5.97 -19.23 21.81
C SER A 144 6.39 -20.64 21.38
N GLU A 145 6.45 -20.93 20.07
CA GLU A 145 6.76 -22.25 19.53
C GLU A 145 8.15 -22.39 18.91
N LEU A 146 8.86 -21.28 18.64
CA LEU A 146 10.15 -21.30 17.95
C LEU A 146 11.33 -21.17 18.93
N ALA A 147 12.17 -22.20 18.95
CA ALA A 147 13.46 -22.20 19.65
C ALA A 147 14.45 -21.24 18.94
N GLY A 148 14.37 -19.96 19.27
CA GLY A 148 15.37 -18.94 18.91
C GLY A 148 14.89 -17.89 17.91
N LEU A 149 15.18 -16.63 18.25
CA LEU A 149 14.86 -15.42 17.47
C LEU A 149 15.47 -15.44 16.06
N ASP A 150 16.64 -16.06 15.89
CA ASP A 150 17.31 -16.21 14.59
C ASP A 150 16.49 -17.04 13.61
N ALA A 151 15.73 -18.04 14.10
CA ALA A 151 14.83 -18.82 13.27
C ALA A 151 13.58 -18.01 12.88
N CYS A 152 13.12 -17.08 13.72
CA CYS A 152 11.95 -16.25 13.44
C CYS A 152 12.26 -15.18 12.38
N MET A 153 13.43 -14.52 12.48
CA MET A 153 13.88 -13.58 11.44
C MET A 153 14.30 -14.28 10.14
N ALA A 154 14.81 -15.52 10.22
CA ALA A 154 15.08 -16.33 9.03
C ALA A 154 13.80 -16.92 8.39
N ALA A 155 12.74 -17.13 9.17
CA ALA A 155 11.48 -17.74 8.71
C ALA A 155 10.41 -16.73 8.29
N ALA A 156 10.65 -15.43 8.44
CA ALA A 156 9.85 -14.39 7.77
C ALA A 156 10.64 -13.90 6.55
N PRO A 157 10.56 -14.57 5.39
CA PRO A 157 11.04 -13.96 4.16
C PRO A 157 10.30 -12.62 4.04
N SER A 158 11.02 -11.51 4.09
CA SER A 158 10.45 -10.26 3.63
C SER A 158 10.21 -10.45 2.13
N TYR A 159 8.99 -10.79 1.77
CA TYR A 159 8.61 -11.06 0.38
C TYR A 159 8.61 -9.79 -0.48
N SER A 160 9.03 -8.64 0.04
CA SER A 160 9.25 -7.44 -0.76
C SER A 160 10.72 -7.04 -0.74
N PRO A 161 11.33 -6.75 -1.89
CA PRO A 161 12.66 -6.14 -1.91
C PRO A 161 12.60 -4.78 -1.18
N VAL A 162 13.64 -4.47 -0.39
CA VAL A 162 13.70 -3.20 0.34
C VAL A 162 14.46 -2.19 -0.51
N LEU A 163 13.76 -1.14 -0.91
CA LEU A 163 14.36 0.06 -1.49
C LEU A 163 14.61 1.06 -0.36
N ASP A 164 15.88 1.39 -0.14
CA ASP A 164 16.25 2.50 0.73
C ASP A 164 16.41 3.74 -0.14
N CYS A 165 15.46 4.67 0.00
CA CYS A 165 15.35 5.85 -0.84
C CYS A 165 15.53 7.11 -0.02
N THR A 166 16.34 8.02 -0.56
CA THR A 166 16.53 9.35 0.02
C THR A 166 16.19 10.41 -1.03
N PRO A 167 15.47 11.49 -0.67
CA PRO A 167 15.33 12.63 -1.56
C PRO A 167 16.71 13.13 -1.97
N LEU A 168 16.90 13.46 -3.25
CA LEU A 168 18.11 14.14 -3.68
C LEU A 168 18.23 15.49 -2.94
N PRO A 169 19.44 15.90 -2.53
CA PRO A 169 19.64 17.24 -1.99
C PRO A 169 19.14 18.28 -2.99
N SER A 170 18.57 19.38 -2.48
CA SER A 170 17.89 20.39 -3.30
C SER A 170 18.73 20.84 -4.50
N ALA A 171 18.05 21.11 -5.61
CA ALA A 171 18.65 21.44 -6.91
C ALA A 171 19.76 22.52 -6.85
N SER A 172 19.74 23.42 -5.86
CA SER A 172 20.79 24.41 -5.61
C SER A 172 22.20 23.81 -5.59
N ASP A 173 22.34 22.52 -5.26
CA ASP A 173 23.62 21.86 -5.05
C ASP A 173 24.10 21.02 -6.25
N ARG A 174 23.26 20.79 -7.29
CA ARG A 174 23.56 19.81 -8.36
C ARG A 174 23.12 20.18 -9.80
N VAL A 175 22.64 21.40 -10.07
CA VAL A 175 22.19 21.79 -11.43
C VAL A 175 23.28 21.65 -12.52
N ALA A 176 24.57 21.61 -12.18
CA ALA A 176 25.66 21.65 -13.15
C ALA A 176 25.99 20.32 -13.88
N ASP A 177 25.53 19.16 -13.39
CA ASP A 177 26.07 17.86 -13.85
C ASP A 177 25.15 17.05 -14.77
N TYR A 178 23.93 17.51 -15.03
CA TYR A 178 23.03 16.85 -15.98
C TYR A 178 23.04 17.58 -17.32
N ASP A 179 23.37 16.83 -18.38
CA ASP A 179 23.23 17.27 -19.76
C ASP A 179 21.73 17.31 -20.10
N TRP A 180 21.10 18.43 -19.78
CA TRP A 180 19.69 18.71 -19.99
C TRP A 180 19.41 19.02 -21.47
N ASP A 181 19.85 18.15 -22.37
CA ASP A 181 19.59 18.28 -23.80
C ASP A 181 18.07 18.34 -24.04
N GLY A 182 17.54 19.57 -24.14
CA GLY A 182 16.13 19.87 -24.37
C GLY A 182 15.36 20.56 -23.23
N VAL A 183 15.91 20.78 -22.03
CA VAL A 183 15.27 21.66 -21.04
C VAL A 183 15.86 23.06 -21.17
N PRO A 184 15.08 24.08 -21.58
CA PRO A 184 15.55 25.45 -21.66
C PRO A 184 16.25 25.88 -20.35
N GLU A 185 17.45 26.44 -20.47
CA GLU A 185 18.25 26.98 -19.35
C GLU A 185 17.43 27.97 -18.47
N ALA A 186 16.39 28.58 -19.04
CA ALA A 186 15.46 29.45 -18.33
C ALA A 186 14.56 28.75 -17.30
N LEU A 187 14.46 27.42 -17.31
CA LEU A 187 13.63 26.67 -16.35
C LEU A 187 14.41 26.24 -15.09
N THR A 188 15.73 26.38 -15.04
CA THR A 188 16.54 25.73 -14.00
C THR A 188 16.42 26.36 -12.60
N ASN A 189 15.94 27.59 -12.49
CA ASN A 189 15.86 28.28 -11.19
C ASN A 189 14.55 28.03 -10.42
N ASP A 190 13.48 27.60 -11.10
CA ASP A 190 12.14 27.45 -10.51
C ASP A 190 11.64 25.99 -10.48
N VAL A 191 12.48 25.03 -10.86
CA VAL A 191 12.15 23.59 -10.82
C VAL A 191 12.49 23.01 -9.46
N VAL A 192 11.50 22.37 -8.84
CA VAL A 192 11.72 21.61 -7.60
C VAL A 192 12.11 20.17 -7.95
N ASP A 193 13.33 19.78 -7.59
CA ASP A 193 13.80 18.40 -7.74
C ASP A 193 13.20 17.51 -6.65
N ARG A 194 12.36 16.57 -7.07
CA ARG A 194 11.64 15.60 -6.23
C ARG A 194 12.15 14.18 -6.48
N ARG A 195 13.21 13.99 -7.27
CA ARG A 195 13.73 12.66 -7.54
C ARG A 195 14.23 11.99 -6.26
N LEU A 196 14.05 10.67 -6.21
CA LEU A 196 14.56 9.84 -5.14
C LEU A 196 15.82 9.11 -5.61
N GLU A 197 16.87 9.15 -4.80
CA GLU A 197 18.05 8.30 -4.95
C GLU A 197 17.82 7.04 -4.11
N CYS A 198 17.63 5.92 -4.80
CA CYS A 198 17.28 4.65 -4.18
C CYS A 198 18.41 3.63 -4.36
N VAL A 199 18.82 3.01 -3.26
CA VAL A 199 19.75 1.89 -3.25
C VAL A 199 18.97 0.60 -3.04
N THR A 200 19.18 -0.36 -3.95
CA THR A 200 18.64 -1.71 -3.79
C THR A 200 19.57 -2.49 -2.86
N SER A 201 19.07 -2.88 -1.69
CA SER A 201 19.83 -3.71 -0.75
C SER A 201 19.22 -5.11 -0.66
N ASN A 202 20.06 -6.12 -0.42
CA ASN A 202 19.64 -7.47 -0.02
C ASN A 202 18.81 -8.29 -1.04
N VAL A 203 18.98 -8.05 -2.35
CA VAL A 203 18.31 -8.88 -3.38
C VAL A 203 19.34 -9.27 -4.43
N THR A 204 19.69 -10.56 -4.50
CA THR A 204 20.68 -11.06 -5.47
C THR A 204 20.10 -11.27 -6.86
N GLU A 205 18.83 -11.66 -6.96
CA GLU A 205 18.16 -11.96 -8.23
C GLU A 205 17.02 -10.96 -8.48
N HIS A 206 17.34 -9.90 -9.22
CA HIS A 206 16.37 -8.86 -9.56
C HIS A 206 16.65 -8.23 -10.93
N ILE A 207 15.61 -7.60 -11.48
CA ILE A 207 15.74 -6.61 -12.56
C ILE A 207 15.45 -5.25 -11.95
N THR A 208 16.33 -4.28 -12.23
CA THR A 208 16.06 -2.87 -11.94
C THR A 208 15.68 -2.17 -13.22
N VAL A 209 14.62 -1.37 -13.17
CA VAL A 209 14.22 -0.48 -14.27
C VAL A 209 14.17 0.95 -13.74
N ASP A 210 15.01 1.81 -14.30
CA ASP A 210 15.09 3.22 -13.95
C ASP A 210 14.37 4.06 -15.02
N ILE A 211 13.25 4.67 -14.67
CA ILE A 211 12.65 5.74 -15.48
C ILE A 211 13.48 7.00 -15.24
N PRO A 212 14.11 7.56 -16.29
CA PRO A 212 14.98 8.72 -16.14
C PRO A 212 14.19 9.94 -15.65
N ALA A 213 14.93 10.98 -15.28
CA ALA A 213 14.35 12.23 -14.81
C ALA A 213 13.41 12.82 -15.87
N ILE A 214 12.18 13.16 -15.45
CA ILE A 214 11.19 13.85 -16.28
C ILE A 214 10.76 15.15 -15.62
N LEU A 215 10.62 16.18 -16.44
CA LEU A 215 10.04 17.44 -16.04
C LEU A 215 8.52 17.38 -16.17
N LEU A 216 7.80 17.59 -15.07
CA LEU A 216 6.36 17.81 -15.05
C LEU A 216 6.09 19.31 -14.92
N PRO A 217 5.45 19.95 -15.92
CA PRO A 217 4.98 21.33 -15.80
C PRO A 217 4.05 21.55 -14.59
N ALA A 218 3.92 22.80 -14.16
CA ALA A 218 2.94 23.17 -13.13
C ALA A 218 1.51 22.82 -13.56
N ASN A 219 0.67 22.36 -12.63
CA ASN A 219 -0.74 21.99 -12.85
C ASN A 219 -0.92 21.08 -14.07
N SER A 220 -0.12 20.02 -14.17
CA SER A 220 -0.13 19.12 -15.32
C SER A 220 -0.12 17.66 -14.90
N GLU A 221 -0.55 16.83 -15.84
CA GLU A 221 -0.52 15.38 -15.76
C GLU A 221 0.30 14.87 -16.95
N LYS A 222 1.12 13.85 -16.72
CA LYS A 222 1.88 13.20 -17.80
C LYS A 222 2.12 11.74 -17.48
N LEU A 223 1.85 10.88 -18.46
CA LEU A 223 2.27 9.49 -18.43
C LEU A 223 3.58 9.38 -19.21
N THR A 224 4.63 8.92 -18.53
CA THR A 224 5.92 8.62 -19.17
C THR A 224 6.14 7.13 -19.16
N CYS A 225 6.45 6.58 -20.34
CA CYS A 225 6.71 5.17 -20.49
C CYS A 225 8.14 4.90 -20.92
N LEU A 226 8.65 3.73 -20.54
CA LEU A 226 9.97 3.24 -20.89
C LEU A 226 9.85 1.77 -21.27
N ASN A 227 10.38 1.40 -22.43
CA ASN A 227 10.40 0.01 -22.86
C ASN A 227 11.71 -0.67 -22.50
N GLY A 228 11.65 -1.99 -22.32
CA GLY A 228 12.83 -2.84 -22.21
C GLY A 228 12.56 -4.24 -22.74
N THR A 229 13.62 -4.99 -22.97
CA THR A 229 13.56 -6.41 -23.36
C THR A 229 14.29 -7.23 -22.30
N TYR A 230 13.61 -8.25 -21.78
CA TYR A 230 14.26 -9.18 -20.87
C TYR A 230 15.13 -10.17 -21.64
N THR A 231 16.44 -10.15 -21.40
CA THR A 231 17.42 -10.98 -22.10
C THR A 231 17.87 -12.22 -21.31
N GLY A 232 17.26 -12.47 -20.15
CA GLY A 232 17.55 -13.63 -19.31
C GLY A 232 16.82 -14.91 -19.78
N PRO A 233 16.98 -16.04 -19.05
CA PRO A 233 16.17 -17.24 -19.24
C PRO A 233 14.73 -17.01 -18.76
N ASP A 234 13.77 -17.81 -19.20
CA ASP A 234 12.40 -17.74 -18.66
C ASP A 234 12.40 -17.80 -17.12
N ILE A 235 11.74 -16.85 -16.47
CA ILE A 235 11.80 -16.65 -15.02
C ILE A 235 10.44 -16.24 -14.45
N ALA A 236 10.24 -16.41 -13.15
CA ALA A 236 9.07 -15.88 -12.44
C ALA A 236 9.40 -14.56 -11.74
N VAL A 237 8.56 -13.55 -11.94
CA VAL A 237 8.51 -12.33 -11.11
C VAL A 237 7.64 -12.64 -9.89
N VAL A 238 8.24 -12.65 -8.70
CA VAL A 238 7.61 -13.06 -7.43
C VAL A 238 7.44 -11.91 -6.45
N GLY A 239 7.74 -10.68 -6.87
CA GLY A 239 7.69 -9.50 -6.05
C GLY A 239 8.12 -8.26 -6.81
N MET A 240 7.67 -7.11 -6.36
CA MET A 240 8.08 -5.81 -6.88
C MET A 240 8.23 -4.84 -5.71
N ALA A 241 9.28 -4.02 -5.76
CA ALA A 241 9.30 -2.74 -5.08
C ALA A 241 9.43 -1.64 -6.12
N TYR A 242 8.98 -0.46 -5.76
CA TYR A 242 9.11 0.72 -6.58
C TYR A 242 9.40 1.93 -5.71
N ALA A 243 9.90 2.97 -6.34
CA ALA A 243 10.12 4.25 -5.69
C ALA A 243 9.88 5.39 -6.67
N SER A 244 9.16 6.39 -6.19
CA SER A 244 8.84 7.65 -6.86
C SER A 244 8.45 8.66 -5.78
N ASP A 245 8.43 9.95 -6.11
CA ASP A 245 7.95 10.97 -5.18
C ASP A 245 6.46 10.78 -4.89
N PRO A 246 6.05 10.55 -3.62
CA PRO A 246 4.65 10.27 -3.30
C PRO A 246 3.73 11.48 -3.48
N ALA A 247 4.27 12.70 -3.56
CA ALA A 247 3.47 13.90 -3.77
C ALA A 247 3.09 14.13 -5.25
N THR A 248 3.74 13.44 -6.17
CA THR A 248 3.55 13.62 -7.62
C THR A 248 3.28 12.32 -8.36
N ASN A 249 3.50 11.17 -7.73
CA ASN A 249 3.20 9.87 -8.32
C ASN A 249 1.72 9.51 -8.12
N HIS A 250 0.99 9.35 -9.22
CA HIS A 250 -0.35 8.79 -9.20
C HIS A 250 -0.30 7.25 -9.22
N HIS A 251 0.43 6.65 -10.17
CA HIS A 251 0.65 5.21 -10.17
C HIS A 251 1.89 4.82 -10.98
N LEU A 252 2.38 3.62 -10.67
CA LEU A 252 3.52 3.00 -11.32
C LEU A 252 3.12 1.61 -11.81
N ILE A 253 3.31 1.36 -13.11
CA ILE A 253 2.97 0.09 -13.74
C ILE A 253 4.22 -0.48 -14.40
N VAL A 254 4.42 -1.79 -14.28
CA VAL A 254 5.31 -2.56 -15.17
C VAL A 254 4.45 -3.63 -15.80
N SER A 255 4.53 -3.81 -17.12
CA SER A 255 3.75 -4.82 -17.83
C SER A 255 4.57 -5.55 -18.87
N ALA A 256 4.34 -6.86 -19.00
CA ALA A 256 4.77 -7.64 -20.15
C ALA A 256 3.94 -7.25 -21.38
N MET A 257 4.62 -7.06 -22.50
CA MET A 257 3.99 -6.72 -23.78
C MET A 257 3.69 -7.97 -24.60
N GLY A 258 2.67 -7.95 -25.45
CA GLY A 258 2.51 -9.00 -26.45
C GLY A 258 3.65 -8.98 -27.49
N PRO A 259 3.91 -10.08 -28.22
CA PRO A 259 4.86 -10.10 -29.34
C PRO A 259 4.53 -9.09 -30.46
N ALA A 260 3.26 -8.66 -30.54
CA ALA A 260 2.75 -7.73 -31.53
C ALA A 260 2.76 -6.26 -31.07
N ASP A 261 3.16 -5.97 -29.83
CA ASP A 261 2.95 -4.66 -29.23
C ASP A 261 4.17 -3.73 -29.44
N LEU A 262 3.87 -2.55 -30.01
CA LEU A 262 4.68 -1.32 -30.06
C LEU A 262 6.18 -1.52 -30.38
N THR A 263 6.48 -2.02 -31.57
CA THR A 263 7.85 -2.06 -32.13
C THR A 263 8.51 -0.68 -32.29
N ASP A 264 7.72 0.39 -32.19
CA ASP A 264 8.14 1.73 -32.62
C ASP A 264 8.92 2.50 -31.55
N PHE A 265 8.93 2.03 -30.29
CA PHE A 265 9.67 2.65 -29.20
C PHE A 265 10.87 1.78 -28.81
N PRO A 266 12.11 2.26 -28.95
CA PRO A 266 13.31 1.49 -28.60
C PRO A 266 13.45 1.32 -27.09
N ASP A 267 14.16 0.27 -26.70
CA ASP A 267 14.43 -0.01 -25.29
C ASP A 267 15.30 1.10 -24.66
N GLY A 268 15.03 1.43 -23.41
CA GLY A 268 15.80 2.42 -22.65
C GLY A 268 15.52 3.89 -23.00
N GLN A 269 14.66 4.17 -23.99
CA GLN A 269 14.26 5.53 -24.32
C GLN A 269 12.89 5.86 -23.70
N PRO A 270 12.81 6.85 -22.79
CA PRO A 270 11.52 7.30 -22.27
C PRO A 270 10.73 8.02 -23.37
N TYR A 271 9.41 7.90 -23.34
CA TYR A 271 8.51 8.60 -24.25
C TYR A 271 7.21 8.99 -23.54
N ASP A 272 6.60 10.06 -24.03
CA ASP A 272 5.29 10.51 -23.56
C ASP A 272 4.23 9.54 -24.08
N CYS A 273 3.53 8.91 -23.14
CA CYS A 273 2.48 7.94 -23.43
C CYS A 273 1.09 8.40 -23.00
N THR A 274 0.93 9.67 -22.63
CA THR A 274 -0.34 10.27 -22.17
C THR A 274 -1.49 10.05 -23.16
N ASN A 275 -1.20 10.13 -24.46
CA ASN A 275 -2.22 10.02 -25.52
C ASN A 275 -2.11 8.74 -26.37
N ILE A 276 -1.32 7.76 -25.92
CA ILE A 276 -1.13 6.52 -26.67
C ILE A 276 -2.14 5.51 -26.15
N GLN A 277 -3.12 5.13 -26.97
CA GLN A 277 -3.94 3.96 -26.69
C GLN A 277 -3.04 2.72 -26.70
N ARG A 278 -2.83 2.13 -25.53
CA ARG A 278 -2.07 0.91 -25.39
C ARG A 278 -2.99 -0.29 -25.47
N PRO A 279 -2.55 -1.38 -26.12
CA PRO A 279 -3.18 -2.66 -25.88
C PRO A 279 -3.07 -2.96 -24.39
N MET A 280 -4.11 -3.61 -23.86
CA MET A 280 -4.10 -4.05 -22.47
C MET A 280 -2.93 -5.00 -22.27
N ALA A 281 -1.90 -4.52 -21.60
CA ALA A 281 -0.74 -5.31 -21.28
C ALA A 281 -0.98 -6.07 -19.98
N ASP A 282 -0.26 -7.17 -19.82
CA ASP A 282 -0.35 -8.01 -18.64
C ASP A 282 0.68 -7.45 -17.64
N PRO A 283 0.33 -6.83 -16.49
CA PRO A 283 1.30 -6.23 -15.55
C PRO A 283 2.41 -7.22 -15.15
N LEU A 284 3.48 -6.89 -14.46
CA LEU A 284 4.40 -7.93 -13.94
C LEU A 284 4.14 -8.22 -12.47
N PHE A 285 3.28 -7.43 -11.84
CA PHE A 285 2.94 -7.51 -10.43
C PHE A 285 1.61 -6.77 -10.13
N HIS A 286 0.79 -7.30 -9.21
CA HIS A 286 -0.52 -6.72 -8.80
C HIS A 286 -0.65 -6.55 -7.28
N GLY A 287 0.43 -6.25 -6.57
CA GLY A 287 0.37 -5.97 -5.13
C GLY A 287 0.17 -7.18 -4.21
N VAL A 288 -0.20 -8.35 -4.74
CA VAL A 288 -0.32 -9.58 -3.96
C VAL A 288 0.89 -10.46 -4.14
N THR A 289 1.59 -10.72 -3.04
CA THR A 289 2.63 -11.75 -2.94
C THR A 289 2.06 -12.98 -2.25
N GLU A 290 2.03 -14.11 -2.96
CA GLU A 290 1.67 -15.40 -2.38
C GLU A 290 2.87 -16.34 -2.52
N PRO A 291 3.31 -17.03 -1.44
CA PRO A 291 4.46 -17.92 -1.51
C PRO A 291 4.33 -18.99 -2.60
N GLY A 292 5.37 -19.13 -3.42
CA GLY A 292 5.40 -20.08 -4.54
C GLY A 292 4.58 -19.63 -5.76
N VAL A 293 3.94 -18.47 -5.74
CA VAL A 293 3.25 -17.92 -6.91
C VAL A 293 4.11 -16.85 -7.56
N GLY A 294 4.24 -16.90 -8.89
CA GLY A 294 4.98 -15.89 -9.64
C GLY A 294 4.39 -15.62 -11.02
N ARG A 295 4.78 -14.48 -11.61
CA ARG A 295 4.36 -14.05 -12.94
C ARG A 295 5.42 -14.43 -13.96
N MET A 296 5.06 -15.07 -15.08
CA MET A 296 6.07 -15.48 -16.05
C MET A 296 6.63 -14.28 -16.84
N LEU A 297 7.95 -14.15 -16.86
CA LEU A 297 8.70 -13.25 -17.73
C LEU A 297 9.59 -14.09 -18.65
N ARG A 298 9.24 -14.12 -19.95
CA ARG A 298 9.88 -15.00 -20.93
C ARG A 298 11.17 -14.39 -21.48
N SER A 299 12.11 -15.21 -21.92
CA SER A 299 13.30 -14.77 -22.64
C SER A 299 12.91 -14.02 -23.92
N GLY A 300 13.51 -12.85 -24.14
CA GLY A 300 13.16 -11.95 -25.25
C GLY A 300 11.82 -11.23 -25.09
N GLN A 301 11.12 -11.42 -23.97
CA GLN A 301 9.86 -10.73 -23.69
C GLN A 301 10.13 -9.24 -23.53
N ARG A 302 9.44 -8.43 -24.34
CA ARG A 302 9.38 -6.99 -24.12
C ARG A 302 8.48 -6.69 -22.93
N TYR A 303 8.85 -5.66 -22.19
CA TYR A 303 8.05 -5.05 -21.14
C TYR A 303 8.05 -3.54 -21.33
N TYR A 304 7.08 -2.87 -20.74
CA TYR A 304 7.16 -1.43 -20.50
C TYR A 304 6.92 -1.13 -19.04
N THR A 305 7.45 0.00 -18.62
CA THR A 305 7.09 0.65 -17.38
C THR A 305 6.37 1.95 -17.66
N GLU A 306 5.48 2.36 -16.78
CA GLU A 306 4.73 3.60 -16.85
C GLU A 306 4.84 4.33 -15.51
N LEU A 307 5.22 5.59 -15.58
CA LEU A 307 5.12 6.56 -14.50
C LEU A 307 4.02 7.55 -14.86
N HIS A 308 2.90 7.45 -14.14
CA HIS A 308 1.84 8.44 -14.21
C HIS A 308 2.11 9.51 -13.15
N GLY A 309 2.63 10.65 -13.61
CA GLY A 309 2.94 11.80 -12.78
C GLY A 309 1.85 12.87 -12.83
N LEU A 310 1.37 13.27 -11.66
CA LEU A 310 0.42 14.36 -11.45
C LEU A 310 1.11 15.49 -10.67
N ASN A 311 1.29 16.65 -11.29
CA ASN A 311 1.83 17.83 -10.63
C ASN A 311 0.72 18.85 -10.34
N LEU A 312 0.18 18.79 -9.13
CA LEU A 312 -0.82 19.74 -8.63
C LEU A 312 -0.21 21.05 -8.11
N HIS A 313 1.11 21.20 -8.16
CA HIS A 313 1.77 22.42 -7.73
C HIS A 313 1.72 23.51 -8.80
N SER A 314 1.85 24.77 -8.36
CA SER A 314 1.95 25.95 -9.21
C SER A 314 3.34 26.14 -9.85
N TYR A 315 4.26 25.21 -9.64
CA TYR A 315 5.64 25.23 -10.14
C TYR A 315 6.00 23.90 -10.79
N PRO A 316 6.93 23.88 -11.75
CA PRO A 316 7.38 22.64 -12.36
C PRO A 316 8.18 21.77 -11.37
N VAL A 317 8.02 20.46 -11.48
CA VAL A 317 8.73 19.48 -10.66
C VAL A 317 9.50 18.51 -11.53
N LEU A 318 10.66 18.09 -11.03
CA LEU A 318 11.47 17.05 -11.67
C LEU A 318 11.32 15.76 -10.87
N ILE A 319 10.87 14.70 -11.53
CA ILE A 319 10.60 13.41 -10.88
C ILE A 319 11.28 12.27 -11.64
N SER A 320 11.39 11.11 -11.01
CA SER A 320 11.88 9.87 -11.61
C SER A 320 11.19 8.71 -10.91
N ALA A 321 11.29 7.52 -11.49
CA ALA A 321 10.81 6.31 -10.84
C ALA A 321 11.80 5.16 -10.99
N LYS A 322 11.82 4.26 -10.02
CA LYS A 322 12.59 3.02 -10.05
C LYS A 322 11.66 1.85 -9.77
N PHE A 323 11.84 0.76 -10.51
CA PHE A 323 11.24 -0.54 -10.24
C PHE A 323 12.34 -1.55 -9.92
N VAL A 324 12.08 -2.42 -8.95
CA VAL A 324 12.89 -3.59 -8.64
C VAL A 324 11.99 -4.81 -8.65
N LEU A 325 12.11 -5.63 -9.70
CA LEU A 325 11.40 -6.88 -9.83
C LEU A 325 12.23 -7.99 -9.21
N ARG A 326 11.70 -8.68 -8.19
CA ARG A 326 12.35 -9.87 -7.63
C ARG A 326 12.02 -11.07 -8.51
N LEU A 327 13.07 -11.83 -8.83
CA LEU A 327 12.99 -12.98 -9.71
C LEU A 327 13.18 -14.29 -8.94
N THR A 328 12.66 -15.38 -9.50
CA THR A 328 12.83 -16.74 -9.01
C THR A 328 12.78 -17.71 -10.20
N PRO A 329 13.64 -18.74 -10.27
CA PRO A 329 13.57 -19.77 -11.31
C PRO A 329 12.17 -20.38 -11.44
N LEU A 330 11.75 -20.72 -12.67
CA LEU A 330 10.41 -21.24 -12.91
C LEU A 330 10.12 -22.59 -12.23
N ASP A 331 11.15 -23.40 -11.98
CA ASP A 331 11.03 -24.68 -11.28
C ASP A 331 10.95 -24.54 -9.75
N GLU A 332 11.13 -23.33 -9.22
CA GLU A 332 10.96 -23.01 -7.80
C GLU A 332 9.57 -22.41 -7.48
N VAL A 333 8.77 -22.05 -8.49
CA VAL A 333 7.37 -21.63 -8.29
C VAL A 333 6.41 -22.82 -8.40
N THR A 334 5.40 -22.84 -7.53
CA THR A 334 4.35 -23.85 -7.51
C THR A 334 3.23 -23.56 -8.51
N ALA A 335 3.01 -22.29 -8.84
CA ALA A 335 2.02 -21.89 -9.84
C ALA A 335 2.33 -20.52 -10.47
N LEU A 336 1.86 -20.33 -11.69
CA LEU A 336 1.90 -19.04 -12.37
C LEU A 336 0.64 -18.22 -12.08
N SER A 337 0.81 -16.92 -11.85
CA SER A 337 -0.27 -15.95 -11.80
C SER A 337 -0.34 -15.12 -13.07
N ALA A 338 -1.57 -14.71 -13.39
CA ALA A 338 -1.83 -13.68 -14.39
C ALA A 338 -2.69 -12.57 -13.82
N ALA A 339 -2.65 -11.41 -14.47
CA ALA A 339 -3.64 -10.37 -14.28
C ALA A 339 -5.00 -10.86 -14.73
N TYR A 340 -6.03 -10.23 -14.18
CA TYR A 340 -7.27 -10.11 -14.90
C TYR A 340 -7.80 -8.68 -14.81
N LEU A 341 -8.58 -8.31 -15.82
CA LEU A 341 -9.33 -7.05 -15.87
C LEU A 341 -10.76 -7.36 -16.34
N PHE A 342 -11.75 -6.97 -15.55
CA PHE A 342 -13.17 -7.04 -15.91
C PHE A 342 -13.78 -5.65 -15.86
N GLY A 343 -14.75 -5.41 -16.72
CA GLY A 343 -15.43 -4.13 -16.80
C GLY A 343 -15.87 -3.85 -18.23
N PRO A 344 -16.70 -2.82 -18.42
CA PRO A 344 -16.98 -2.31 -19.75
C PRO A 344 -15.70 -1.72 -20.35
N THR A 345 -15.35 -2.13 -21.57
CA THR A 345 -14.23 -1.51 -22.32
C THR A 345 -14.54 -0.06 -22.70
N GLU A 346 -15.83 0.26 -22.82
CA GLU A 346 -16.34 1.60 -23.10
C GLU A 346 -17.26 2.05 -21.97
N VAL A 347 -16.86 3.10 -21.26
CA VAL A 347 -17.69 3.80 -20.30
C VAL A 347 -18.28 5.05 -20.97
N GLN A 348 -19.57 5.30 -20.77
CA GLN A 348 -20.24 6.54 -21.15
C GLN A 348 -21.04 7.04 -19.96
N VAL A 349 -20.58 8.13 -19.33
CA VAL A 349 -21.27 8.74 -18.20
C VAL A 349 -21.90 10.05 -18.67
N PRO A 350 -23.20 10.09 -19.03
CA PRO A 350 -23.87 11.34 -19.36
C PRO A 350 -23.91 12.29 -18.15
N PRO A 351 -24.15 13.61 -18.35
CA PRO A 351 -24.32 14.54 -17.24
C PRO A 351 -25.37 14.07 -16.23
N GLY A 352 -25.05 14.19 -14.94
CA GLY A 352 -25.88 13.75 -13.80
C GLY A 352 -25.44 12.42 -13.19
N ILE A 353 -26.36 11.80 -12.45
CA ILE A 353 -26.14 10.48 -11.83
C ILE A 353 -26.30 9.39 -12.89
N HIS A 354 -25.37 8.44 -12.93
CA HIS A 354 -25.41 7.34 -13.87
C HIS A 354 -24.98 6.03 -13.23
N HIS A 355 -25.59 4.91 -13.65
CA HIS A 355 -25.29 3.57 -13.16
C HIS A 355 -24.98 2.61 -14.32
N ILE A 356 -23.89 1.86 -14.21
CA ILE A 356 -23.54 0.81 -15.15
C ILE A 356 -23.38 -0.51 -14.40
N LYS A 357 -23.90 -1.57 -15.02
CA LYS A 357 -23.70 -2.96 -14.63
C LYS A 357 -22.95 -3.68 -15.76
N SER A 358 -21.87 -4.37 -15.43
CA SER A 358 -21.13 -5.22 -16.37
C SER A 358 -21.02 -6.64 -15.84
N GLU A 359 -21.41 -7.63 -16.63
CA GLU A 359 -21.32 -9.04 -16.26
C GLU A 359 -20.17 -9.70 -17.00
N CYS A 360 -19.30 -10.40 -16.29
CA CYS A 360 -18.23 -11.23 -16.84
C CYS A 360 -18.53 -12.70 -16.55
N VAL A 361 -18.64 -13.53 -17.59
CA VAL A 361 -18.70 -14.99 -17.44
C VAL A 361 -17.27 -15.54 -17.41
N TRP A 362 -16.92 -16.17 -16.30
CA TRP A 362 -15.61 -16.74 -16.09
C TRP A 362 -15.38 -17.96 -16.98
N THR A 363 -14.20 -18.08 -17.60
CA THR A 363 -13.99 -19.05 -18.69
C THR A 363 -13.18 -20.28 -18.30
N LYS A 364 -12.56 -20.31 -17.12
CA LYS A 364 -11.72 -21.43 -16.65
C LYS A 364 -11.70 -21.58 -15.14
N ASP A 365 -11.55 -22.79 -14.64
CA ASP A 365 -11.38 -22.99 -13.20
C ASP A 365 -10.09 -22.33 -12.70
N ALA A 366 -10.17 -21.58 -11.61
CA ALA A 366 -9.03 -20.90 -11.03
C ALA A 366 -9.23 -20.54 -9.54
N SER A 367 -8.16 -20.08 -8.90
CA SER A 367 -8.16 -19.39 -7.62
C SER A 367 -7.94 -17.90 -7.87
N VAL A 368 -8.81 -17.06 -7.33
CA VAL A 368 -8.66 -15.61 -7.36
C VAL A 368 -7.88 -15.19 -6.11
N LEU A 369 -6.81 -14.44 -6.29
CA LEU A 369 -5.92 -13.99 -5.20
C LEU A 369 -6.27 -12.59 -4.71
N SER A 370 -6.80 -11.73 -5.58
CA SER A 370 -7.29 -10.40 -5.23
C SER A 370 -8.39 -9.94 -6.15
N VAL A 371 -9.21 -9.03 -5.63
CA VAL A 371 -10.10 -8.12 -6.37
C VAL A 371 -9.79 -6.69 -5.92
N VAL A 372 -9.53 -5.82 -6.88
CA VAL A 372 -9.23 -4.40 -6.70
C VAL A 372 -10.24 -3.61 -7.54
N PRO A 373 -11.07 -2.76 -6.93
CA PRO A 373 -11.99 -1.93 -7.68
C PRO A 373 -11.25 -0.72 -8.26
N HIS A 374 -11.66 -0.24 -9.43
CA HIS A 374 -11.07 0.94 -10.06
C HIS A 374 -12.14 1.83 -10.72
N MET A 375 -12.21 3.08 -10.27
CA MET A 375 -13.05 4.17 -10.80
C MET A 375 -12.27 5.49 -10.66
N HIS A 376 -12.62 6.53 -11.43
CA HIS A 376 -11.97 7.84 -11.32
C HIS A 376 -12.77 8.82 -10.44
N LEU A 377 -12.43 10.11 -10.52
CA LEU A 377 -12.86 11.19 -9.63
C LEU A 377 -14.39 11.40 -9.57
N HIS A 378 -15.14 10.98 -10.59
CA HIS A 378 -16.60 11.12 -10.62
C HIS A 378 -17.33 9.89 -10.09
N GLY A 379 -16.59 8.87 -9.63
CA GLY A 379 -17.15 7.70 -8.97
C GLY A 379 -17.87 8.04 -7.67
N LEU A 380 -19.01 7.40 -7.44
CA LEU A 380 -19.78 7.51 -6.19
C LEU A 380 -19.84 6.18 -5.44
N ARG A 381 -19.99 5.07 -6.16
CA ARG A 381 -20.16 3.74 -5.57
C ARG A 381 -19.61 2.67 -6.48
N TYR A 382 -19.01 1.66 -5.87
CA TYR A 382 -18.57 0.46 -6.53
C TYR A 382 -19.12 -0.77 -5.79
N ALA A 383 -19.51 -1.81 -6.54
CA ALA A 383 -19.70 -3.13 -5.98
C ALA A 383 -19.32 -4.25 -6.96
N LEU A 384 -18.92 -5.39 -6.40
CA LEU A 384 -18.63 -6.62 -7.12
C LEU A 384 -19.45 -7.77 -6.53
N ASP A 385 -20.37 -8.29 -7.33
CA ASP A 385 -21.15 -9.50 -7.02
C ASP A 385 -20.53 -10.71 -7.74
N TYR A 386 -20.57 -11.87 -7.08
CA TYR A 386 -20.13 -13.16 -7.63
C TYR A 386 -21.30 -14.14 -7.58
N THR A 387 -21.61 -14.73 -8.73
CA THR A 387 -22.71 -15.67 -8.92
C THR A 387 -22.17 -17.02 -9.36
N ASN A 388 -22.50 -18.07 -8.62
CA ASN A 388 -22.17 -19.46 -8.92
C ASN A 388 -23.43 -20.35 -8.82
N ALA A 389 -23.25 -21.67 -8.77
CA ALA A 389 -24.36 -22.62 -8.65
C ALA A 389 -25.12 -22.53 -7.31
N GLU A 390 -24.48 -22.05 -6.26
CA GLU A 390 -25.02 -21.95 -4.91
C GLU A 390 -25.80 -20.64 -4.68
N GLY A 391 -25.54 -19.59 -5.45
CA GLY A 391 -26.25 -18.33 -5.37
C GLY A 391 -25.41 -17.14 -5.80
N THR A 392 -25.80 -15.95 -5.35
CA THR A 392 -25.04 -14.71 -5.56
C THR A 392 -24.58 -14.16 -4.22
N GLU A 393 -23.31 -13.77 -4.12
CA GLU A 393 -22.74 -13.09 -2.96
C GLU A 393 -22.06 -11.77 -3.35
N ARG A 394 -22.11 -10.78 -2.45
CA ARG A 394 -21.38 -9.52 -2.59
C ARG A 394 -19.95 -9.73 -2.10
N LEU A 395 -18.97 -9.73 -3.02
CA LEU A 395 -17.56 -9.90 -2.67
C LEU A 395 -16.95 -8.63 -2.10
N LEU A 396 -17.33 -7.47 -2.67
CA LEU A 396 -16.77 -6.17 -2.33
C LEU A 396 -17.81 -5.07 -2.57
N ALA A 397 -17.87 -4.09 -1.67
CA ALA A 397 -18.67 -2.87 -1.83
C ALA A 397 -17.87 -1.68 -1.29
N VAL A 398 -17.81 -0.60 -2.07
CA VAL A 398 -17.19 0.68 -1.70
C VAL A 398 -18.26 1.76 -1.88
N ASP A 399 -18.80 2.25 -0.77
CA ASP A 399 -19.84 3.28 -0.71
C ASP A 399 -19.70 4.10 0.58
N PRO A 400 -19.35 5.39 0.50
CA PRO A 400 -19.05 6.14 -0.72
C PRO A 400 -17.70 5.75 -1.35
N TRP A 401 -17.59 5.96 -2.66
CA TRP A 401 -16.29 6.12 -3.34
C TRP A 401 -15.73 7.49 -2.97
N LEU A 402 -14.49 7.52 -2.48
CA LEU A 402 -13.83 8.74 -2.02
C LEU A 402 -12.79 9.20 -3.04
N ASP A 403 -12.54 10.51 -3.11
CA ASP A 403 -11.53 11.10 -4.01
C ASP A 403 -10.14 10.50 -3.74
N GLU A 404 -9.82 10.16 -2.49
CA GLU A 404 -8.53 9.54 -2.16
C GLU A 404 -8.39 8.14 -2.79
N TYR A 405 -9.46 7.44 -3.18
CA TYR A 405 -9.37 6.15 -3.87
C TYR A 405 -9.00 6.29 -5.35
N PHE A 406 -9.15 7.49 -5.93
CA PHE A 406 -8.58 7.79 -7.24
C PHE A 406 -7.07 8.02 -7.13
N GLU A 407 -6.63 8.77 -6.12
CA GLU A 407 -5.20 9.09 -5.92
C GLU A 407 -4.40 7.93 -5.30
N MET A 408 -5.06 7.07 -4.53
CA MET A 408 -4.46 6.00 -3.74
C MET A 408 -5.10 4.63 -4.06
N ALA A 409 -4.84 3.63 -3.22
CA ALA A 409 -5.46 2.32 -3.35
C ALA A 409 -6.88 2.32 -2.77
N ALA A 410 -7.86 2.00 -3.61
CA ALA A 410 -9.21 1.68 -3.17
C ALA A 410 -9.23 0.41 -2.28
N PRO A 411 -10.24 0.23 -1.40
CA PRO A 411 -10.36 -0.99 -0.59
C PRO A 411 -10.39 -2.23 -1.48
N GLN A 412 -9.37 -3.09 -1.33
CA GLN A 412 -9.25 -4.35 -2.04
C GLN A 412 -9.60 -5.53 -1.13
N ARG A 413 -9.93 -6.67 -1.73
CA ARG A 413 -10.05 -7.95 -1.02
C ARG A 413 -9.09 -8.94 -1.61
N SER A 414 -8.37 -9.65 -0.74
CA SER A 414 -7.39 -10.66 -1.13
C SER A 414 -7.66 -11.98 -0.42
N TRP A 415 -7.22 -13.07 -1.05
CA TRP A 415 -7.38 -14.43 -0.56
C TRP A 415 -6.06 -15.17 -0.71
N ARG A 416 -5.81 -16.14 0.16
CA ARG A 416 -4.68 -17.06 -0.02
C ARG A 416 -4.93 -18.02 -1.17
N LEU A 417 -3.87 -18.67 -1.64
CA LEU A 417 -4.00 -19.68 -2.68
C LEU A 417 -5.02 -20.75 -2.27
N ASN A 418 -5.97 -21.04 -3.17
CA ASN A 418 -7.09 -21.99 -2.99
C ASN A 418 -8.20 -21.57 -2.01
N GLU A 419 -8.16 -20.38 -1.42
CA GLU A 419 -9.22 -19.92 -0.49
C GLU A 419 -10.49 -19.47 -1.24
N PHE A 420 -10.35 -18.71 -2.32
CA PHE A 420 -11.47 -18.32 -3.18
C PHE A 420 -11.32 -18.92 -4.58
N LYS A 421 -12.12 -19.96 -4.85
CA LYS A 421 -12.11 -20.71 -6.11
C LYS A 421 -13.30 -20.34 -6.96
N VAL A 422 -13.04 -20.18 -8.24
CA VAL A 422 -14.01 -19.91 -9.29
C VAL A 422 -13.97 -21.04 -10.31
N LYS A 423 -15.12 -21.34 -10.90
CA LYS A 423 -15.29 -22.34 -11.95
C LYS A 423 -15.61 -21.66 -13.26
N ALA A 424 -15.31 -22.35 -14.35
CA ALA A 424 -15.82 -21.96 -15.66
C ALA A 424 -17.36 -21.90 -15.63
N GLY A 425 -17.92 -20.78 -16.07
CA GLY A 425 -19.36 -20.51 -16.08
C GLY A 425 -19.86 -19.64 -14.92
N ASP A 426 -19.08 -19.47 -13.85
CA ASP A 426 -19.44 -18.52 -12.79
C ASP A 426 -19.43 -17.07 -13.34
N VAL A 427 -20.16 -16.16 -12.70
CA VAL A 427 -20.34 -14.79 -13.19
C VAL A 427 -19.90 -13.77 -12.16
N PHE A 428 -19.06 -12.82 -12.59
CA PHE A 428 -18.75 -11.62 -11.83
C PHE A 428 -19.58 -10.46 -12.36
N THR A 429 -20.21 -9.70 -11.49
CA THR A 429 -20.99 -8.52 -11.85
C THR A 429 -20.41 -7.29 -11.18
N THR A 430 -19.89 -6.39 -11.99
CA THR A 430 -19.36 -5.10 -11.55
C THR A 430 -20.47 -4.05 -11.65
N HIS A 431 -20.65 -3.30 -10.56
CA HIS A 431 -21.62 -2.23 -10.41
C HIS A 431 -20.87 -0.94 -10.14
N CYS A 432 -21.10 0.07 -10.98
CA CYS A 432 -20.48 1.39 -10.81
C CYS A 432 -21.55 2.47 -10.89
N THR A 433 -21.48 3.43 -9.98
CA THR A 433 -22.33 4.62 -9.99
C THR A 433 -21.43 5.85 -10.01
N TRP A 434 -21.76 6.82 -10.85
CA TRP A 434 -21.05 8.09 -10.95
C TRP A 434 -21.99 9.27 -10.73
N ASN A 435 -21.39 10.42 -10.45
CA ASN A 435 -21.99 11.73 -10.65
C ASN A 435 -21.12 12.51 -11.62
N ASN A 436 -21.60 12.72 -12.83
CA ASN A 436 -20.94 13.59 -13.80
C ASN A 436 -21.52 15.02 -13.69
N PRO A 437 -20.82 15.95 -13.00
CA PRO A 437 -21.28 17.34 -12.89
C PRO A 437 -21.01 18.16 -14.17
N LEU A 438 -20.35 17.58 -15.17
CA LEU A 438 -19.92 18.29 -16.37
C LEU A 438 -21.07 18.41 -17.37
N GLY A 439 -20.95 19.39 -18.27
CA GLY A 439 -21.94 19.62 -19.34
C GLY A 439 -21.83 18.67 -20.54
N HIS A 440 -21.00 17.63 -20.46
CA HIS A 440 -20.74 16.68 -21.55
C HIS A 440 -20.63 15.25 -21.02
N THR A 441 -20.78 14.25 -21.91
CA THR A 441 -20.59 12.85 -21.56
C THR A 441 -19.11 12.53 -21.36
N ILE A 442 -18.77 12.03 -20.17
CA ILE A 442 -17.44 11.53 -19.83
C ILE A 442 -17.27 10.13 -20.43
N ARG A 443 -16.06 9.83 -20.93
CA ARG A 443 -15.69 8.56 -21.58
C ARG A 443 -14.34 8.08 -21.09
N ASN A 444 -13.96 6.84 -21.41
CA ASN A 444 -12.57 6.38 -21.24
C ASN A 444 -11.61 7.30 -22.04
N PRO A 445 -10.49 7.79 -21.46
CA PRO A 445 -9.91 7.43 -20.15
C PRO A 445 -10.30 8.34 -18.99
N GLU A 446 -11.17 9.33 -19.17
CA GLU A 446 -11.58 10.22 -18.09
C GLU A 446 -12.31 9.47 -16.96
N GLU A 447 -13.07 8.42 -17.27
CA GLU A 447 -13.69 7.52 -16.30
C GLU A 447 -13.54 6.04 -16.64
N MET A 448 -13.59 5.20 -15.60
CA MET A 448 -13.45 3.74 -15.68
C MET A 448 -14.39 3.04 -14.69
N CYS A 449 -14.68 1.76 -14.97
CA CYS A 449 -15.45 0.88 -14.10
C CYS A 449 -14.85 -0.52 -14.14
N ASN A 450 -13.71 -0.70 -13.49
CA ASN A 450 -12.96 -1.93 -13.63
C ASN A 450 -12.85 -2.70 -12.32
N THR A 451 -12.73 -4.01 -12.47
CA THR A 451 -12.27 -4.94 -11.44
C THR A 451 -10.96 -5.52 -11.92
N GLU A 452 -9.92 -5.32 -11.14
CA GLU A 452 -8.57 -5.82 -11.39
C GLU A 452 -8.19 -6.88 -10.36
N GLY A 453 -7.24 -7.74 -10.70
CA GLY A 453 -6.69 -8.65 -9.70
C GLY A 453 -5.73 -9.67 -10.28
N ALA A 454 -5.41 -10.66 -9.44
CA ALA A 454 -4.56 -11.78 -9.81
C ALA A 454 -5.31 -13.11 -9.70
N VAL A 455 -4.99 -14.03 -10.62
CA VAL A 455 -5.60 -15.36 -10.74
C VAL A 455 -4.53 -16.45 -10.93
N VAL A 456 -4.76 -17.63 -10.35
CA VAL A 456 -3.88 -18.80 -10.40
C VAL A 456 -4.67 -20.10 -10.66
N PRO A 457 -4.20 -21.05 -11.49
CA PRO A 457 -3.05 -20.93 -12.38
C PRO A 457 -3.41 -20.15 -13.65
N SER A 458 -2.53 -19.24 -14.06
CA SER A 458 -2.64 -18.54 -15.33
C SER A 458 -1.28 -18.04 -15.79
N ASP A 459 -0.95 -18.23 -17.06
CA ASP A 459 0.28 -17.77 -17.70
C ASP A 459 0.05 -16.64 -18.73
N ALA A 460 -1.19 -16.15 -18.79
CA ALA A 460 -1.64 -15.06 -19.64
C ALA A 460 -2.76 -14.25 -18.96
N ALA A 461 -2.75 -12.94 -19.16
CA ALA A 461 -3.82 -12.03 -18.74
C ALA A 461 -5.19 -12.56 -19.15
N MET A 462 -6.17 -12.41 -18.26
CA MET A 462 -7.57 -12.63 -18.58
C MET A 462 -8.28 -11.29 -18.76
N ASN A 463 -8.78 -11.03 -19.96
CA ASN A 463 -9.74 -9.95 -20.16
C ASN A 463 -11.14 -10.56 -20.22
N CYS A 464 -12.07 -9.97 -19.48
CA CYS A 464 -13.48 -10.31 -19.58
C CYS A 464 -14.29 -9.05 -19.87
N SER A 465 -14.41 -8.75 -21.16
CA SER A 465 -15.36 -7.78 -21.70
C SER A 465 -16.70 -8.47 -21.89
N GLY A 466 -17.39 -8.75 -20.80
CA GLY A 466 -18.71 -9.34 -20.90
C GLY A 466 -19.79 -8.31 -21.24
N THR A 467 -21.06 -8.71 -21.16
CA THR A 467 -22.16 -7.87 -21.63
C THR A 467 -22.35 -6.68 -20.69
N THR A 468 -22.06 -5.48 -21.17
CA THR A 468 -22.36 -4.25 -20.45
C THR A 468 -23.82 -3.89 -20.65
N THR A 469 -24.56 -3.73 -19.55
CA THR A 469 -25.92 -3.20 -19.57
C THR A 469 -25.94 -1.86 -18.87
N VAL A 470 -26.32 -0.82 -19.61
CA VAL A 470 -26.58 0.50 -19.03
C VAL A 470 -27.95 0.46 -18.37
N VAL A 471 -28.00 0.74 -17.07
CA VAL A 471 -29.25 0.85 -16.32
C VAL A 471 -29.53 2.34 -16.14
N VAL A 472 -30.54 2.83 -16.84
CA VAL A 472 -31.00 4.23 -16.70
C VAL A 472 -32.11 4.22 -15.66
N ASP A 473 -31.86 4.81 -14.50
CA ASP A 473 -32.86 5.04 -13.46
C ASP A 473 -33.78 6.24 -13.78
#